data_AF-A0A2K2VH95-F1
#
_entry.id   AF-A0A2K2VH95-F1
#
_cell.length_a   1.000
_cell.length_b   1.000
_cell.length_c   1.000
_cell.angle_alpha   90.00
_cell.angle_beta   90.00
_cell.angle_gamma   90.00
#
_symmetry.space_group_name_H-M   'P 1'
#
loop_
_entity.id
_entity.type
_entity.pdbx_description
1 polymer ?
#
loop_
_entity_poly.entity_id
_entity_poly.type
_entity_poly.pdbx_seq_one_letter_code
_entity_poly.pdbx_strand_id
1 'polypeptide(L)'
;MAILCVSRFRHEYRFSLAIMFFTGLYTGSIDALIDDFVLKAFLWASALVIALIIVSYEFIVMPTPPRAFLQASLFGVFSTMLFLGTHHLVWLSISVMVGREIGDVLWLAPNIYVDTVLYTFAMFIFFSLSLLYVFYTSLCSED
;
A
#
# COMPACT_ATOMS: atom_id res chain seq x y z
N MET A 1 23.66 -11.67 -16.81
CA MET A 1 22.83 -12.43 -15.85
C MET A 1 21.40 -12.38 -16.37
N ALA A 2 20.88 -13.48 -16.92
CA ALA A 2 19.50 -13.51 -17.41
C ALA A 2 18.56 -13.52 -16.20
N ILE A 3 17.81 -12.44 -15.98
CA ILE A 3 16.79 -12.40 -14.94
C ILE A 3 15.65 -13.30 -15.42
N LEU A 4 15.34 -14.34 -14.65
CA LEU A 4 14.17 -15.20 -14.89
C LEU A 4 12.91 -14.41 -14.55
N CYS A 5 12.34 -13.73 -15.55
CA CYS A 5 11.03 -13.12 -15.44
C CYS A 5 9.95 -14.20 -15.52
N VAL A 6 9.23 -14.41 -14.42
CA VAL A 6 8.11 -15.38 -14.31
C VAL A 6 6.90 -14.90 -15.12
N SER A 7 6.76 -13.58 -15.21
CA SER A 7 5.80 -12.88 -16.04
C SER A 7 6.39 -11.53 -16.43
N ARG A 8 5.79 -10.94 -17.46
CA ARG A 8 6.16 -9.65 -17.99
C ARG A 8 5.07 -8.63 -17.61
N PHE A 9 5.49 -7.43 -17.20
CA PHE A 9 4.60 -6.44 -16.62
C PHE A 9 4.53 -5.18 -17.48
N ARG A 10 3.34 -4.59 -17.56
CA ARG A 10 3.11 -3.35 -18.31
C ARG A 10 3.16 -2.12 -17.41
N HIS A 11 3.29 -0.96 -18.01
CA HIS A 11 3.24 0.33 -17.33
C HIS A 11 2.03 0.49 -16.39
N GLU A 12 0.83 0.15 -16.85
CA GLU A 12 -0.45 0.32 -16.12
C GLU A 12 -0.45 -0.42 -14.77
N TYR A 13 0.23 -1.58 -14.72
CA TYR A 13 0.39 -2.36 -13.50
C TYR A 13 1.26 -1.63 -12.46
N ARG A 14 2.37 -1.05 -12.90
CA ARG A 14 3.30 -0.29 -12.04
C ARG A 14 2.67 1.03 -11.59
N PHE A 15 1.95 1.69 -12.49
CA PHE A 15 1.17 2.88 -12.18
C PHE A 15 0.12 2.59 -11.10
N SER A 16 -0.61 1.48 -11.23
CA SER A 16 -1.58 1.03 -10.22
C SER A 16 -0.94 0.76 -8.85
N LEU A 17 0.27 0.18 -8.81
CA LEU A 17 1.01 0.02 -7.55
C LEU A 17 1.42 1.37 -6.94
N ALA A 18 1.83 2.34 -7.77
CA ALA A 18 2.16 3.69 -7.30
C ALA A 18 0.95 4.41 -6.70
N ILE A 19 -0.24 4.27 -7.29
CA ILE A 19 -1.50 4.81 -6.74
C ILE A 19 -1.75 4.26 -5.32
N MET A 20 -1.51 2.97 -5.09
CA MET A 20 -1.70 2.35 -3.78
C MET A 20 -0.68 2.87 -2.74
N PHE A 21 0.56 3.14 -3.15
CA PHE A 21 1.54 3.83 -2.32
C PHE A 21 1.08 5.24 -1.91
N PHE A 22 0.64 6.07 -2.86
CA PHE A 22 0.14 7.42 -2.56
C PHE A 22 -1.11 7.41 -1.69
N THR A 23 -1.97 6.40 -1.86
CA THR A 23 -3.14 6.21 -1.00
C THR A 23 -2.71 5.88 0.44
N GLY A 24 -1.68 5.06 0.62
CA GLY A 24 -1.06 4.81 1.92
C GLY A 24 -0.49 6.08 2.55
N LEU A 25 0.29 6.86 1.78
CA LEU A 25 0.82 8.14 2.24
C LEU A 25 -0.28 9.09 2.74
N TYR A 26 -1.34 9.26 1.94
CA TYR A 26 -2.43 10.18 2.25
C TYR A 26 -3.21 9.74 3.50
N THR A 27 -3.60 8.47 3.56
CA THR A 27 -4.38 7.92 4.68
C THR A 27 -3.58 7.89 5.98
N GLY A 28 -2.28 7.55 5.94
CA GLY A 28 -1.41 7.59 7.12
C GLY A 28 -1.19 9.01 7.63
N SER A 29 -1.11 9.99 6.73
CA SER A 29 -1.02 11.41 7.11
C SER A 29 -2.29 11.91 7.79
N ILE A 30 -3.46 11.55 7.25
CA ILE A 30 -4.76 11.85 7.88
C ILE A 30 -4.82 11.28 9.28
N ASP A 31 -4.37 10.03 9.46
CA ASP A 31 -4.48 9.37 10.76
C ASP A 31 -3.60 10.01 11.82
N ALA A 32 -2.43 10.51 11.42
CA ALA A 32 -1.50 11.19 12.32
C ALA A 32 -1.93 12.63 12.65
N LEU A 33 -2.69 13.30 11.78
CA LEU A 33 -2.97 14.74 11.91
C LEU A 33 -4.37 15.06 12.41
N ILE A 34 -5.36 14.25 12.06
CA ILE A 34 -6.74 14.45 12.46
C ILE A 34 -6.99 13.66 13.75
N ASP A 35 -7.90 14.09 14.62
CA ASP A 35 -8.32 13.31 15.80
C ASP A 35 -9.75 12.79 15.68
N ASP A 36 -10.60 13.51 14.95
CA ASP A 36 -11.98 13.12 14.70
C ASP A 36 -12.05 11.86 13.82
N PHE A 37 -12.47 10.75 14.42
CA PHE A 37 -12.57 9.46 13.74
C PHE A 37 -13.56 9.46 12.58
N VAL A 38 -14.66 10.23 12.66
CA VAL A 38 -15.68 10.28 11.61
C VAL A 38 -15.11 10.96 10.36
N LEU A 39 -14.42 12.09 10.55
CA LEU A 39 -13.76 12.82 9.48
C LEU A 39 -12.64 11.95 8.85
N LYS A 40 -11.83 11.27 9.67
CA LYS A 40 -10.81 10.33 9.18
C LYS A 40 -11.42 9.24 8.31
N ALA A 41 -12.44 8.56 8.82
CA ALA A 41 -13.09 7.45 8.13
C ALA A 41 -13.67 7.89 6.78
N PHE A 42 -14.28 9.08 6.73
CA PHE A 42 -14.78 9.67 5.50
C PHE A 42 -13.66 9.93 4.48
N LEU A 43 -12.56 10.56 4.92
CA LEU A 43 -11.42 10.87 4.06
C LEU A 43 -10.71 9.59 3.57
N TRP A 44 -10.52 8.61 4.44
CA TRP A 44 -9.98 7.30 4.07
C TRP A 44 -10.83 6.60 3.01
N ALA A 45 -12.14 6.53 3.23
CA ALA A 45 -13.07 5.91 2.28
C ALA A 45 -13.01 6.63 0.93
N SER A 46 -12.99 7.97 0.92
CA SER A 46 -12.90 8.75 -0.31
C SER A 46 -11.60 8.46 -1.08
N ALA A 47 -10.46 8.40 -0.39
CA ALA A 47 -9.16 8.12 -1.00
C ALA A 47 -9.11 6.70 -1.59
N LEU A 48 -9.58 5.70 -0.83
CA LEU A 48 -9.63 4.32 -1.29
C LEU A 48 -10.57 4.14 -2.49
N VAL A 49 -11.76 4.76 -2.47
CA VAL A 49 -12.69 4.68 -3.60
C VAL A 49 -12.08 5.29 -4.86
N ILE A 50 -11.47 6.48 -4.77
CA ILE A 50 -10.80 7.12 -5.90
C ILE A 50 -9.67 6.23 -6.43
N ALA A 51 -8.84 5.68 -5.54
CA ALA A 51 -7.75 4.79 -5.91
C ALA A 51 -8.27 3.54 -6.65
N LEU A 52 -9.32 2.90 -6.13
CA LEU A 52 -9.94 1.73 -6.75
C LEU A 52 -10.53 2.03 -8.12
N ILE A 53 -11.16 3.20 -8.30
CA ILE A 53 -11.68 3.62 -9.61
C ILE A 53 -10.54 3.75 -10.62
N ILE A 54 -9.44 4.41 -10.25
CA ILE A 54 -8.27 4.61 -11.13
C ILE A 54 -7.65 3.25 -11.47
N VAL A 55 -7.34 2.43 -10.47
CA VAL A 55 -6.76 1.08 -10.68
C VAL A 55 -7.66 0.21 -11.55
N SER A 56 -8.98 0.24 -11.32
CA SER A 56 -9.92 -0.53 -12.13
C SER A 56 -9.95 -0.05 -13.57
N TYR A 57 -9.90 1.27 -13.80
CA TYR A 57 -9.82 1.83 -15.15
C TYR A 57 -8.56 1.35 -15.87
N GLU A 58 -7.39 1.46 -15.23
CA GLU A 58 -6.10 1.00 -15.77
C GLU A 58 -6.13 -0.48 -16.16
N PHE A 59 -6.73 -1.34 -15.33
CA PHE A 59 -6.83 -2.77 -15.63
C PHE A 59 -7.84 -3.10 -16.74
N ILE A 60 -8.88 -2.28 -16.94
CA ILE A 60 -9.84 -2.46 -18.04
C ILE A 60 -9.21 -2.08 -19.37
N VAL A 61 -8.41 -1.01 -19.43
CA VAL A 61 -7.78 -0.54 -20.67
C VAL A 61 -6.53 -1.33 -21.03
N MET A 62 -5.92 -2.01 -20.06
CA MET A 62 -4.75 -2.86 -20.28
C MET A 62 -5.10 -4.12 -21.11
N PRO A 63 -4.30 -4.47 -22.14
CA PRO A 63 -4.45 -5.74 -22.81
C PRO A 63 -4.26 -6.93 -21.86
N THR A 64 -5.11 -7.95 -21.98
CA THR A 64 -5.09 -9.11 -21.08
C THR A 64 -3.69 -9.77 -21.05
N PRO A 65 -3.00 -9.79 -19.90
CA PRO A 65 -1.64 -10.30 -19.82
C PRO A 65 -1.59 -11.84 -19.83
N PRO A 66 -0.46 -12.45 -20.23
CA PRO A 66 -0.24 -13.87 -20.05
C PRO A 66 -0.23 -14.18 -18.53
N ARG A 67 -1.16 -15.04 -18.09
CA ARG A 67 -1.42 -15.40 -16.68
C ARG A 67 -2.09 -14.28 -15.86
N ALA A 68 -3.17 -13.70 -16.39
CA ALA A 68 -3.96 -12.66 -15.72
C ALA A 68 -4.32 -12.95 -14.25
N PHE A 69 -4.74 -14.18 -13.92
CA PHE A 69 -5.07 -14.54 -12.53
C PHE A 69 -3.87 -14.41 -11.57
N LEU A 70 -2.69 -14.85 -12.01
CA LEU A 70 -1.47 -14.75 -11.21
C LEU A 70 -1.08 -13.28 -11.01
N GLN A 71 -1.12 -12.47 -12.07
CA GLN A 71 -0.81 -11.04 -11.96
C GLN A 71 -1.80 -10.31 -11.07
N ALA A 72 -3.11 -10.56 -11.22
CA ALA A 72 -4.13 -9.95 -10.35
C ALA A 72 -3.96 -10.37 -8.87
N SER A 73 -3.61 -11.64 -8.62
CA SER A 73 -3.37 -12.13 -7.26
C SER A 73 -2.13 -11.49 -6.63
N LEU A 74 -1.02 -11.43 -7.38
CA LEU A 74 0.20 -10.75 -6.92
C LEU A 74 -0.05 -9.26 -6.70
N PHE A 75 -0.83 -8.62 -7.58
CA PHE A 75 -1.24 -7.23 -7.41
C PHE A 75 -1.99 -7.05 -6.10
N GLY A 76 -3.05 -7.82 -5.85
CA GLY A 76 -3.86 -7.70 -4.64
C GLY A 76 -3.03 -7.84 -3.38
N VAL A 77 -2.15 -8.84 -3.32
CA VAL A 77 -1.27 -9.08 -2.17
C VAL A 77 -0.26 -7.94 -1.97
N PHE A 78 0.55 -7.64 -2.99
CA PHE A 78 1.63 -6.66 -2.84
C PHE A 78 1.13 -5.22 -2.79
N SER A 79 0.03 -4.88 -3.45
CA SER A 79 -0.58 -3.55 -3.32
C SER A 79 -1.15 -3.31 -1.92
N THR A 80 -1.78 -4.33 -1.31
CA THR A 80 -2.28 -4.24 0.06
C THR A 80 -1.13 -4.12 1.05
N MET A 81 -0.07 -4.93 0.89
CA MET A 81 1.14 -4.82 1.72
C MET A 81 1.82 -3.45 1.58
N LEU A 82 1.91 -2.93 0.35
CA LEU A 82 2.48 -1.61 0.08
C LEU A 82 1.64 -0.51 0.73
N PHE A 83 0.31 -0.57 0.59
CA PHE A 83 -0.63 0.36 1.20
C PHE A 83 -0.50 0.36 2.73
N LEU A 84 -0.63 -0.80 3.37
CA LEU A 84 -0.58 -0.91 4.84
C LEU A 84 0.79 -0.51 5.40
N GLY A 85 1.87 -0.99 4.78
CA GLY A 85 3.23 -0.65 5.18
C GLY A 85 3.51 0.84 5.07
N THR A 86 3.10 1.46 3.95
CA THR A 86 3.26 2.90 3.75
C THR A 86 2.41 3.70 4.72
N HIS A 87 1.13 3.32 4.89
CA HIS A 87 0.21 3.96 5.82
C HIS A 87 0.80 4.01 7.24
N HIS A 88 1.23 2.87 7.78
CA HIS A 88 1.75 2.78 9.15
C HIS A 88 3.05 3.56 9.32
N LEU A 89 4.00 3.42 8.39
CA LEU A 89 5.29 4.12 8.49
C LEU A 89 5.13 5.64 8.40
N VAL A 90 4.19 6.12 7.58
CA VAL A 90 3.87 7.55 7.46
C VAL A 90 3.16 8.04 8.70
N TRP A 91 2.14 7.30 9.18
CA TRP A 91 1.46 7.61 10.43
C TRP A 91 2.47 7.76 11.58
N LEU A 92 3.38 6.80 11.73
CA LEU A 92 4.40 6.80 12.76
C LEU A 92 5.35 8.00 12.60
N SER A 93 5.87 8.22 11.39
CA SER A 93 6.83 9.29 11.11
C SER A 93 6.22 10.67 11.40
N ILE A 94 5.00 10.92 10.92
CA ILE A 94 4.32 12.19 11.14
C ILE A 94 3.95 12.35 12.61
N SER A 95 3.46 11.30 13.27
CA SER A 95 3.13 11.33 14.70
C SER A 95 4.34 11.73 15.55
N VAL A 96 5.52 11.16 15.27
CA VAL A 96 6.78 11.57 15.93
C VAL A 96 7.11 13.03 15.64
N MET A 97 6.99 13.47 14.37
CA MET A 97 7.30 14.85 13.98
C MET A 97 6.40 15.90 14.65
N VAL A 98 5.12 15.59 14.87
CA VAL A 98 4.18 16.48 15.56
C VAL A 98 4.20 16.30 17.09
N GLY A 99 5.06 15.42 17.62
CA GLY A 99 5.22 15.20 19.05
C GLY A 99 4.06 14.44 19.70
N ARG A 100 3.33 13.60 18.96
CA ARG A 100 2.30 12.72 19.54
C ARG A 100 2.96 11.61 20.35
N GLU A 101 2.36 11.29 21.49
CA GLU A 101 2.74 10.12 22.27
C GLU A 101 2.36 8.84 21.52
N ILE A 102 3.31 7.93 21.39
CA ILE A 102 3.12 6.62 20.79
C ILE A 102 3.11 5.60 21.93
N GLY A 103 1.94 5.00 22.17
CA GLY A 103 1.81 3.97 23.19
C GLY A 103 2.46 2.66 22.79
N ASP A 104 2.70 1.78 23.77
CA ASP A 104 3.23 0.43 23.55
C ASP A 104 2.20 -0.51 22.89
N VAL A 105 0.91 -0.13 22.93
CA VAL A 105 -0.20 -0.90 22.37
C VAL A 105 -0.97 -0.04 21.37
N LEU A 106 -1.05 -0.51 20.12
CA LEU A 106 -1.86 0.09 19.06
C LEU A 106 -3.27 -0.48 19.06
N TRP A 107 -4.26 0.40 18.97
CA TRP A 107 -5.61 0.03 18.60
C TRP A 107 -5.72 0.00 17.07
N LEU A 108 -5.97 -1.18 16.49
CA LEU A 108 -6.11 -1.34 15.04
C LEU A 108 -7.57 -1.36 14.59
N ALA A 109 -8.43 -1.97 15.39
CA ALA A 109 -9.86 -2.13 15.13
C ALA A 109 -10.59 -2.46 16.45
N PRO A 110 -11.94 -2.44 16.48
CA PRO A 110 -12.69 -2.87 17.66
C PRO A 110 -12.24 -4.26 18.14
N ASN A 111 -11.79 -4.33 19.39
CA ASN A 111 -11.26 -5.53 20.05
C ASN A 111 -9.93 -6.09 19.46
N ILE A 112 -9.22 -5.33 18.63
CA ILE A 112 -7.92 -5.71 18.08
C ILE A 112 -6.86 -4.71 18.57
N TYR A 113 -6.03 -5.18 19.49
CA TYR A 113 -4.91 -4.45 20.06
C TYR A 113 -3.63 -5.23 19.82
N VAL A 114 -2.58 -4.54 19.38
CA VAL A 114 -1.30 -5.17 19.02
C VAL A 114 -0.14 -4.36 19.58
N ASP A 115 0.93 -5.05 19.98
CA ASP A 115 2.18 -4.42 20.38
C ASP A 115 2.74 -3.53 19.25
N THR A 116 3.05 -2.29 19.57
CA THR A 116 3.48 -1.27 18.60
C THR A 116 4.77 -1.65 17.89
N VAL A 117 5.73 -2.25 18.60
CA VAL A 117 7.03 -2.64 18.05
C VAL A 117 6.86 -3.79 17.08
N LEU A 118 6.15 -4.84 17.48
CA LEU A 118 5.87 -6.00 16.65
C LEU A 118 5.10 -5.61 15.39
N TYR A 119 4.07 -4.77 15.53
CA TYR A 119 3.29 -4.29 14.39
C TYR A 119 4.13 -3.44 13.43
N THR A 120 4.95 -2.53 13.96
CA THR A 120 5.86 -1.71 13.15
C THR A 120 6.86 -2.57 12.39
N PHE A 121 7.42 -3.59 13.03
CA PHE A 121 8.32 -4.52 12.37
C PHE A 121 7.64 -5.30 11.24
N ALA A 122 6.41 -5.79 11.46
CA ALA A 122 5.63 -6.46 10.43
C ALA A 122 5.32 -5.52 9.24
N MET A 123 4.90 -4.28 9.51
CA MET A 123 4.63 -3.28 8.48
C MET A 123 5.88 -2.90 7.69
N PHE A 124 7.04 -2.83 8.35
CA PHE A 124 8.33 -2.61 7.68
C PHE A 124 8.71 -3.76 6.75
N ILE A 125 8.47 -5.02 7.16
CA ILE A 125 8.66 -6.19 6.28
C ILE A 125 7.71 -6.11 5.08
N PHE A 126 6.44 -5.79 5.30
CA PHE A 126 5.45 -5.67 4.24
C PHE A 126 5.84 -4.60 3.21
N PHE A 127 6.27 -3.44 3.69
CA PHE A 127 6.78 -2.36 2.86
C PHE A 127 8.00 -2.81 2.06
N SER A 128 9.00 -3.42 2.71
CA SER A 128 10.23 -3.88 2.08
C SER A 128 10.00 -4.93 1.01
N LEU A 129 9.15 -5.93 1.28
CA LEU A 129 8.77 -6.96 0.29
C LEU A 129 8.04 -6.34 -0.90
N SER A 130 7.20 -5.34 -0.65
CA SER A 130 6.49 -4.64 -1.72
C SER A 130 7.42 -3.79 -2.57
N LEU A 131 8.41 -3.12 -1.98
CA LEU A 131 9.45 -2.42 -2.73
C LEU A 131 10.28 -3.37 -3.60
N LEU A 132 10.67 -4.53 -3.06
CA LEU A 132 11.36 -5.57 -3.83
C LEU A 132 10.49 -6.05 -5.01
N TYR A 133 9.18 -6.19 -4.79
CA TYR A 133 8.24 -6.55 -5.85
C TYR A 133 8.10 -5.45 -6.91
N VAL A 134 7.99 -4.18 -6.52
CA VAL A 134 7.97 -3.04 -7.46
C VAL A 134 9.27 -2.99 -8.29
N PHE A 135 10.41 -3.23 -7.65
CA PHE A 135 11.70 -3.31 -8.34
C PHE A 135 11.73 -4.48 -9.34
N TYR A 136 11.26 -5.66 -8.92
CA TYR A 136 11.15 -6.84 -9.78
C TYR A 136 10.26 -6.59 -11.01
N THR A 137 9.07 -6.03 -10.81
CA THR A 137 8.14 -5.72 -11.92
C THR A 137 8.72 -4.67 -12.87
N SER A 138 9.52 -3.74 -12.36
CA SER A 138 10.22 -2.75 -13.18
C SER A 138 11.33 -3.36 -14.03
N LEU A 139 12.07 -4.35 -13.51
CA LEU A 139 13.08 -5.09 -14.26
C LEU A 139 12.49 -6.02 -15.33
N CYS A 140 11.28 -6.53 -15.09
CA CYS A 140 10.55 -7.42 -16.00
C CYS A 140 9.51 -6.69 -16.86
N SER A 141 9.70 -5.39 -17.11
CA SER A 141 8.86 -4.56 -17.98
C SER A 141 8.78 -5.10 -19.42
N GLU A 142 7.64 -4.93 -20.09
CA GLU A 142 7.47 -5.13 -21.55
C GLU A 142 7.72 -3.87 -22.37
N ASP A 143 7.80 -2.72 -21.70
CA ASP A 143 8.02 -1.41 -22.30
C ASP A 143 9.50 -1.18 -22.65
#